data_AF-A0AAV3ZG70-F1
#
_entry.id   AF-A0AAV3ZG70-F1
#
_cell.length_a   1.000
_cell.length_b   1.000
_cell.length_c   1.000
_cell.angle_alpha   90.00
_cell.angle_beta   90.00
_cell.angle_gamma   90.00
#
_symmetry.space_group_name_H-M   'P 1'
#
loop_
_entity.id
_entity.type
_entity.pdbx_description
1 polymer ?
#
loop_
_entity_poly.entity_id
_entity_poly.type
_entity_poly.pdbx_seq_one_letter_code
_entity_poly.pdbx_strand_id
1 'polypeptide(L)'
;MVWPPFLKGSSAQPHHSTWCLLLALFCWSSLHVLVTARARRSRIVRTGRCELIQVPMCKNQVSYNTTKLPNKFGHSTQAQVYWAMQRWWPYIDAGCSDNLRTFLCALYLPQCVGEDSEPQYPCLETCRKARTRCKRLMRRQGTKWHKHFKCKRLMPRTSNRCIKPRRETKKAQNREYVLCEVNRLSMCQNIPFSQGSLPNMYLQSDLQEIDREMSQYQELVASGCSKKLRLFLCGVFMPFCVQGRQHRKDQGNPSVASSYLAPQLDVPFMVPCREWCQEVYDQCSGEYEQRTHGLPWPGKFHCHRFPSYTDQYEQRNMNNGEENSTIPCTMPPLDLGDN
;
A
#
# COMPACT_ATOMS: atom_id res chain seq x y z
N MET A 1 -36.67 49.40 -93.26
CA MET A 1 -36.52 50.88 -93.28
C MET A 1 -37.38 51.36 -92.11
N VAL A 2 -36.90 51.96 -91.04
CA VAL A 2 -36.06 53.15 -90.94
C VAL A 2 -35.51 53.18 -89.49
N TRP A 3 -34.22 53.46 -89.33
CA TRP A 3 -33.63 53.92 -88.07
C TRP A 3 -33.88 55.43 -87.90
N PRO A 4 -33.98 55.91 -86.65
CA PRO A 4 -33.29 57.15 -86.29
C PRO A 4 -32.46 57.03 -84.99
N PRO A 5 -31.62 58.05 -84.67
CA PRO A 5 -30.28 57.81 -84.12
C PRO A 5 -30.03 58.32 -82.68
N PHE A 6 -28.88 57.87 -82.16
CA PHE A 6 -27.96 58.45 -81.17
C PHE A 6 -28.35 59.72 -80.39
N LEU A 7 -28.10 59.70 -79.06
CA LEU A 7 -27.12 60.61 -78.43
C LEU A 7 -26.60 60.09 -77.06
N LYS A 8 -25.27 60.01 -77.00
CA LYS A 8 -24.28 60.09 -75.90
C LYS A 8 -24.75 60.09 -74.42
N GLY A 9 -24.33 59.04 -73.71
CA GLY A 9 -23.25 59.08 -72.71
C GLY A 9 -23.53 59.72 -71.34
N SER A 10 -23.36 58.95 -70.26
CA SER A 10 -22.48 59.31 -69.13
C SER A 10 -22.29 58.15 -68.15
N SER A 11 -21.00 57.88 -67.89
CA SER A 11 -20.37 57.39 -66.65
C SER A 11 -21.04 56.29 -65.82
N ALA A 12 -20.37 55.14 -65.82
CA ALA A 12 -20.43 54.12 -64.79
C ALA A 12 -19.94 54.64 -63.42
N GLN A 13 -20.61 54.24 -62.34
CA GLN A 13 -20.02 54.08 -61.01
C GLN A 13 -20.58 52.81 -60.32
N PRO A 14 -19.76 52.03 -59.60
CA PRO A 14 -20.13 50.71 -59.11
C PRO A 14 -20.69 50.78 -57.68
N HIS A 15 -21.95 50.37 -57.50
CA HIS A 15 -22.55 50.11 -56.18
C HIS A 15 -22.17 48.71 -55.66
N HIS A 16 -20.87 48.46 -55.44
CA HIS A 16 -20.39 47.23 -54.81
C HIS A 16 -19.30 47.57 -53.77
N SER A 17 -19.69 48.02 -52.58
CA SER A 17 -18.71 48.20 -51.49
C SER A 17 -19.28 48.05 -50.09
N THR A 18 -20.55 48.42 -49.86
CA THR A 18 -21.12 48.39 -48.50
C THR A 18 -21.59 47.01 -48.05
N TRP A 19 -22.08 46.17 -48.97
CA TRP A 19 -22.60 44.83 -48.64
C TRP A 19 -21.48 43.81 -48.33
N CYS A 20 -20.32 43.92 -48.98
CA CYS A 20 -19.17 43.04 -48.70
C CYS A 20 -18.52 43.32 -47.33
N LEU A 21 -18.46 44.58 -46.91
CA LEU A 21 -17.90 44.96 -45.60
C LEU A 21 -18.79 44.50 -44.44
N LEU A 22 -20.11 44.58 -44.59
CA LEU A 22 -21.06 44.09 -43.58
C LEU A 22 -21.04 42.56 -43.45
N LEU A 23 -20.95 41.83 -44.57
CA LEU A 23 -20.82 40.36 -44.55
C LEU A 23 -19.47 39.90 -43.98
N ALA A 24 -18.38 40.62 -44.26
CA ALA A 24 -17.07 40.33 -43.68
C ALA A 24 -17.04 40.57 -42.16
N LEU A 25 -17.68 41.63 -41.66
CA LEU A 25 -17.80 41.90 -40.22
C LEU A 25 -18.69 40.87 -39.49
N PHE A 26 -19.77 40.41 -40.13
CA PHE A 26 -20.59 39.31 -39.60
C PHE A 26 -19.84 37.97 -39.60
N CYS A 27 -19.00 37.70 -40.60
CA CYS A 27 -18.20 36.48 -40.65
C CYS A 27 -17.05 36.50 -39.63
N TRP A 28 -16.44 37.66 -39.37
CA TRP A 28 -15.38 37.82 -38.38
C TRP A 28 -15.90 37.74 -36.94
N SER A 29 -17.09 38.29 -36.66
CA SER A 29 -17.74 38.16 -35.34
C SER A 29 -18.20 36.73 -35.06
N SER A 30 -18.75 36.04 -36.07
CA SER A 30 -19.17 34.64 -35.98
C SER A 30 -17.99 33.69 -35.72
N LEU A 31 -16.84 33.94 -36.35
CA LEU A 31 -15.62 33.14 -36.15
C LEU A 31 -14.94 33.45 -34.80
N HIS A 32 -14.97 34.70 -34.31
CA HIS A 32 -14.47 35.05 -32.98
C HIS A 32 -15.31 34.44 -31.83
N VAL A 33 -16.63 34.33 -32.02
CA VAL A 33 -17.52 33.70 -31.03
C VAL A 33 -17.29 32.18 -30.98
N LEU A 34 -17.02 31.53 -32.11
CA LEU A 34 -16.69 30.10 -32.16
C LEU A 34 -15.27 29.78 -31.65
N VAL A 35 -14.30 30.70 -31.81
CA VAL A 35 -12.91 30.48 -31.35
C VAL A 35 -12.72 30.76 -29.85
N THR A 36 -13.56 31.59 -29.23
CA THR A 36 -13.40 31.97 -27.79
C THR A 36 -14.29 31.22 -26.81
N ALA A 37 -15.25 30.40 -27.27
CA ALA A 37 -16.10 29.60 -26.40
C ALA A 37 -15.63 28.14 -26.24
N ARG A 38 -14.32 27.88 -26.15
CA ARG A 38 -13.86 26.63 -25.52
C ARG A 38 -13.94 26.80 -24.01
N ALA A 39 -15.16 26.84 -23.50
CA ALA A 39 -15.41 26.71 -22.07
C ALA A 39 -14.69 25.43 -21.62
N ARG A 40 -13.62 25.59 -20.82
CA ARG A 40 -13.11 24.49 -20.02
C ARG A 40 -14.29 24.05 -19.18
N ARG A 41 -14.95 22.95 -19.56
CA ARG A 41 -15.74 22.16 -18.61
C ARG A 41 -14.75 21.77 -17.52
N SER A 42 -14.63 22.60 -16.49
CA SER A 42 -14.22 22.14 -15.18
C SER A 42 -15.19 21.00 -14.89
N ARG A 43 -14.70 19.76 -14.90
CA ARG A 43 -15.44 18.71 -14.21
C ARG A 43 -15.61 19.25 -12.80
N ILE A 44 -16.83 19.62 -12.43
CA ILE A 44 -17.19 19.75 -11.02
C ILE A 44 -17.02 18.33 -10.50
N VAL A 45 -15.82 18.05 -9.99
CA VAL A 45 -15.55 16.84 -9.26
C VAL A 45 -16.35 17.02 -7.99
N ARG A 46 -17.55 16.44 -7.93
CA ARG A 46 -18.34 16.41 -6.70
C ARG A 46 -17.44 15.85 -5.62
N THR A 47 -17.15 16.67 -4.63
CA THR A 47 -16.42 16.27 -3.44
C THR A 47 -17.27 15.22 -2.74
N GLY A 48 -16.73 14.02 -2.54
CA GLY A 48 -17.44 12.93 -1.88
C GLY A 48 -17.64 13.25 -0.39
N ARG A 49 -18.47 12.46 0.29
CA ARG A 49 -18.70 12.59 1.73
C ARG A 49 -17.51 12.06 2.54
N CYS A 50 -17.44 12.39 3.84
CA CYS A 50 -16.49 11.74 4.71
C CYS A 50 -16.81 10.24 4.81
N GLU A 51 -15.80 9.39 4.61
CA GLU A 51 -15.92 7.94 4.76
C GLU A 51 -14.82 7.38 5.68
N LEU A 52 -15.10 6.25 6.34
CA LEU A 52 -14.13 5.57 7.18
C LEU A 52 -13.02 4.95 6.33
N ILE A 53 -11.79 5.05 6.80
CA ILE A 53 -10.63 4.45 6.15
C ILE A 53 -10.67 2.93 6.32
N GLN A 54 -10.75 2.21 5.21
CA GLN A 54 -10.69 0.76 5.16
C GLN A 54 -9.31 0.24 4.69
N VAL A 55 -8.52 1.06 3.98
CA VAL A 55 -7.21 0.63 3.45
C VAL A 55 -6.28 0.19 4.59
N PRO A 56 -5.85 -1.10 4.66
CA PRO A 56 -5.26 -1.64 5.89
C PRO A 56 -3.92 -1.01 6.30
N MET A 57 -3.15 -0.45 5.36
CA MET A 57 -1.91 0.25 5.70
C MET A 57 -2.14 1.57 6.45
N CYS A 58 -3.36 2.11 6.41
CA CYS A 58 -3.75 3.40 6.97
C CYS A 58 -4.76 3.26 8.10
N LYS A 59 -5.73 2.35 7.99
CA LYS A 59 -6.77 2.09 8.99
C LYS A 59 -6.13 1.82 10.34
N ASN A 60 -6.44 2.64 11.35
CA ASN A 60 -5.88 2.58 12.71
C ASN A 60 -4.35 2.71 12.82
N GLN A 61 -3.66 3.10 11.74
CA GLN A 61 -2.20 3.27 11.72
C GLN A 61 -1.75 4.74 11.65
N VAL A 62 -2.70 5.66 11.46
CA VAL A 62 -2.50 7.11 11.42
C VAL A 62 -3.42 7.81 12.42
N SER A 63 -3.21 9.11 12.67
CA SER A 63 -3.91 9.86 13.71
C SER A 63 -5.37 10.23 13.39
N TYR A 64 -5.93 9.72 12.29
CA TYR A 64 -7.27 10.03 11.81
C TYR A 64 -7.89 8.78 11.18
N ASN A 65 -9.22 8.71 11.18
CA ASN A 65 -9.98 7.54 10.76
C ASN A 65 -10.91 7.80 9.57
N THR A 66 -11.13 9.07 9.19
CA THR A 66 -12.00 9.46 8.07
C THR A 66 -11.22 10.11 6.95
N THR A 67 -11.64 9.83 5.72
CA THR A 67 -11.09 10.41 4.51
C THR A 67 -12.19 10.93 3.60
N LYS A 68 -11.79 11.72 2.60
CA LYS A 68 -12.69 12.30 1.60
C LYS A 68 -12.08 12.07 0.23
N LEU A 69 -12.80 11.36 -0.62
CA LEU A 69 -12.42 11.09 -2.01
C LEU A 69 -13.30 11.90 -2.98
N PRO A 70 -12.79 12.26 -4.17
CA PRO A 70 -11.52 11.83 -4.72
C PRO A 70 -10.30 12.59 -4.18
N ASN A 71 -9.15 11.91 -4.15
CA ASN A 71 -7.88 12.54 -3.81
C ASN A 71 -7.29 13.31 -5.01
N LYS A 72 -6.20 14.06 -4.78
CA LYS A 72 -5.49 14.81 -5.82
C LYS A 72 -4.88 13.97 -6.96
N PHE A 73 -4.91 12.64 -6.87
CA PHE A 73 -4.48 11.73 -7.92
C PHE A 73 -5.64 11.26 -8.81
N GLY A 74 -6.87 11.64 -8.49
CA GLY A 74 -8.07 11.26 -9.22
C GLY A 74 -8.63 9.89 -8.82
N HIS A 75 -8.12 9.26 -7.74
CA HIS A 75 -8.74 8.05 -7.22
C HIS A 75 -10.04 8.43 -6.52
N SER A 76 -11.15 7.81 -6.92
CA SER A 76 -12.49 8.05 -6.42
C SER A 76 -12.98 7.00 -5.42
N THR A 77 -12.27 5.88 -5.28
CA THR A 77 -12.60 4.82 -4.32
C THR A 77 -11.38 4.37 -3.54
N GLN A 78 -11.59 3.83 -2.33
CA GLN A 78 -10.49 3.29 -1.53
C GLN A 78 -9.85 2.05 -2.16
N ALA A 79 -10.58 1.27 -2.95
CA ALA A 79 -10.02 0.16 -3.73
C ALA A 79 -8.96 0.64 -4.73
N GLN A 80 -9.24 1.73 -5.46
CA GLN A 80 -8.24 2.35 -6.36
C GLN A 80 -7.02 2.85 -5.57
N VAL A 81 -7.24 3.43 -4.39
CA VAL A 81 -6.16 3.87 -3.51
C VAL A 81 -5.33 2.69 -3.02
N TYR A 82 -5.97 1.59 -2.59
CA TYR A 82 -5.30 0.37 -2.16
C TYR A 82 -4.33 -0.13 -3.22
N TRP A 83 -4.80 -0.31 -4.46
CA TRP A 83 -3.96 -0.73 -5.59
C TRP A 83 -2.79 0.23 -5.85
N ALA A 84 -3.04 1.54 -5.86
CA ALA A 84 -2.00 2.55 -6.07
C ALA A 84 -0.94 2.56 -4.96
N MET A 85 -1.31 2.13 -3.75
CA MET A 85 -0.43 2.18 -2.59
C MET A 85 0.33 0.88 -2.31
N GLN A 86 -0.07 -0.27 -2.87
CA GLN A 86 0.56 -1.58 -2.63
C GLN A 86 2.10 -1.57 -2.79
N ARG A 87 2.61 -0.86 -3.81
CA ARG A 87 4.06 -0.78 -4.08
C ARG A 87 4.87 -0.14 -2.94
N TRP A 88 4.24 0.62 -2.05
CA TRP A 88 4.93 1.30 -0.94
C TRP A 88 5.05 0.46 0.32
N TRP A 89 4.30 -0.66 0.43
CA TRP A 89 4.25 -1.49 1.62
C TRP A 89 5.62 -1.97 2.11
N PRO A 90 6.52 -2.49 1.24
CA PRO A 90 7.85 -2.94 1.68
C PRO A 90 8.69 -1.83 2.33
N TYR A 91 8.51 -0.57 1.92
CA TYR A 91 9.22 0.57 2.51
C TYR A 91 8.64 1.00 3.85
N ILE A 92 7.32 0.88 3.99
CA ILE A 92 6.61 1.13 5.23
C ILE A 92 7.01 0.09 6.27
N ASP A 93 6.91 -1.20 5.94
CA ASP A 93 7.23 -2.30 6.86
C ASP A 93 8.73 -2.33 7.21
N ALA A 94 9.62 -2.00 6.26
CA ALA A 94 11.05 -1.84 6.55
C ALA A 94 11.37 -0.70 7.52
N GLY A 95 10.38 0.14 7.89
CA GLY A 95 10.49 1.06 9.02
C GLY A 95 11.55 2.15 8.86
N CYS A 96 11.86 2.59 7.64
CA CYS A 96 12.89 3.61 7.42
C CYS A 96 12.55 4.97 8.04
N SER A 97 11.27 5.28 8.27
CA SER A 97 10.79 6.46 9.02
C SER A 97 9.37 6.23 9.51
N ASP A 98 9.09 6.59 10.76
CA ASP A 98 7.73 6.54 11.34
C ASP A 98 6.77 7.52 10.63
N ASN A 99 7.33 8.48 9.88
CA ASN A 99 6.58 9.47 9.12
C ASN A 99 6.23 9.00 7.70
N LEU A 100 6.83 7.93 7.17
CA LEU A 100 6.55 7.47 5.80
C LEU A 100 5.09 7.04 5.63
N ARG A 101 4.59 6.19 6.54
CA ARG A 101 3.20 5.73 6.54
C ARG A 101 2.22 6.90 6.62
N THR A 102 2.42 7.79 7.61
CA THR A 102 1.61 9.00 7.80
C THR A 102 1.62 9.89 6.56
N PHE A 103 2.79 10.11 5.95
CA PHE A 103 2.92 10.91 4.75
C PHE A 103 2.15 10.31 3.57
N LEU A 104 2.30 9.01 3.30
CA LEU A 104 1.64 8.34 2.18
C LEU A 104 0.12 8.29 2.41
N CYS A 105 -0.34 7.86 3.58
CA CYS A 105 -1.75 7.83 3.92
C CYS A 105 -2.39 9.21 3.77
N ALA A 106 -1.82 10.27 4.33
CA ALA A 106 -2.38 11.62 4.19
C ALA A 106 -2.34 12.16 2.74
N LEU A 107 -1.51 11.58 1.88
CA LEU A 107 -1.41 11.98 0.47
C LEU A 107 -2.48 11.33 -0.39
N TYR A 108 -2.76 10.05 -0.16
CA TYR A 108 -3.71 9.23 -0.92
C TYR A 108 -5.10 9.19 -0.30
N LEU A 109 -5.19 9.26 1.03
CA LEU A 109 -6.40 9.30 1.84
C LEU A 109 -6.34 10.54 2.75
N PRO A 110 -6.50 11.75 2.20
CA PRO A 110 -6.40 12.98 3.00
C PRO A 110 -7.51 13.01 4.06
N GLN A 111 -7.23 13.60 5.22
CA GLN A 111 -8.14 13.57 6.37
C GLN A 111 -9.39 14.39 6.09
N CYS A 112 -10.57 13.84 6.39
CA CYS A 112 -11.81 14.61 6.38
C CYS A 112 -11.92 15.47 7.65
N VAL A 113 -12.19 16.76 7.51
CA VAL A 113 -12.38 17.70 8.66
C VAL A 113 -13.83 18.20 8.74
N GLY A 114 -14.65 17.85 7.75
CA GLY A 114 -16.06 18.19 7.65
C GLY A 114 -16.56 17.98 6.21
N GLU A 115 -17.87 17.81 6.05
CA GLU A 115 -18.50 17.53 4.75
C GLU A 115 -18.23 18.66 3.73
N ASP A 116 -18.29 19.92 4.14
CA ASP A 116 -18.07 21.07 3.25
C ASP A 116 -16.62 21.59 3.26
N SER A 117 -15.74 20.96 4.05
CA SER A 117 -14.35 21.37 4.18
C SER A 117 -13.44 20.66 3.18
N GLU A 118 -12.39 21.36 2.77
CA GLU A 118 -11.27 20.76 2.04
C GLU A 118 -10.54 19.75 2.94
N PRO A 119 -10.17 18.57 2.41
CA PRO A 119 -9.50 17.57 3.22
C PRO A 119 -8.05 17.97 3.52
N GLN A 120 -7.54 17.57 4.68
CA GLN A 120 -6.20 17.91 5.11
C GLN A 120 -5.14 16.95 4.54
N TYR A 121 -4.12 17.54 3.94
CA TYR A 121 -2.95 16.87 3.38
C TYR A 121 -1.77 16.89 4.37
N PRO A 122 -0.69 16.13 4.15
CA PRO A 122 0.46 16.13 5.06
C PRO A 122 1.19 17.47 5.04
N CYS A 123 1.70 17.88 6.19
CA CYS A 123 2.56 19.05 6.27
C CYS A 123 3.89 18.82 5.51
N LEU A 124 4.52 19.92 5.11
CA LEU A 124 5.85 19.98 4.51
C LEU A 124 6.89 19.18 5.32
N GLU A 125 6.85 19.30 6.64
CA GLU A 125 7.76 18.68 7.59
C GLU A 125 7.55 17.17 7.67
N THR A 126 6.30 16.70 7.61
CA THR A 126 5.95 15.27 7.54
C THR A 126 6.58 14.63 6.30
N CYS A 127 6.44 15.29 5.14
CA CYS A 127 7.08 14.84 3.90
C CYS A 127 8.61 14.88 3.98
N ARG A 128 9.20 15.95 4.53
CA ARG A 128 10.66 16.07 4.65
C ARG A 128 11.25 14.97 5.54
N LYS A 129 10.65 14.70 6.70
CA LYS A 129 11.11 13.61 7.60
C LYS A 129 11.06 12.25 6.91
N ALA A 130 9.93 11.91 6.29
CA ALA A 130 9.76 10.67 5.53
C ALA A 130 10.82 10.54 4.43
N ARG A 131 10.98 11.58 3.61
CA ARG A 131 11.94 11.59 2.50
C ARG A 131 13.38 11.44 2.99
N THR A 132 13.79 12.20 4.00
CA THR A 132 15.20 12.24 4.43
C THR A 132 15.71 10.86 4.83
N ARG A 133 14.93 10.09 5.60
CA ARG A 133 15.36 8.75 6.05
C ARG A 133 15.12 7.66 5.00
N CYS A 134 14.02 7.70 4.26
CA CYS A 134 13.67 6.63 3.32
C CYS A 134 14.29 6.76 1.93
N LYS A 135 14.70 7.97 1.49
CA LYS A 135 15.24 8.18 0.13
C LYS A 135 16.44 7.29 -0.19
N ARG A 136 17.33 7.02 0.79
CA ARG A 136 18.49 6.15 0.59
C ARG A 136 18.07 4.69 0.39
N LEU A 137 17.15 4.18 1.21
CA LEU A 137 16.61 2.83 1.10
C LEU A 137 15.90 2.63 -0.24
N MET A 138 14.99 3.55 -0.60
CA MET A 138 14.26 3.50 -1.87
C MET A 138 15.21 3.50 -3.07
N ARG A 139 16.23 4.37 -3.07
CA ARG A 139 17.21 4.42 -4.16
C ARG A 139 18.01 3.12 -4.29
N ARG A 140 18.41 2.50 -3.17
CA ARG A 140 19.10 1.19 -3.19
C ARG A 140 18.23 0.09 -3.79
N GLN A 141 16.92 0.15 -3.56
CA GLN A 141 15.94 -0.78 -4.13
C GLN A 141 15.38 -0.32 -5.49
N GLY A 142 16.14 0.50 -6.24
CA GLY A 142 15.78 0.93 -7.59
C GLY A 142 14.61 1.89 -7.70
N THR A 143 14.04 2.37 -6.59
CA THR A 143 12.85 3.22 -6.57
C THR A 143 13.21 4.69 -6.30
N LYS A 144 12.88 5.58 -7.23
CA LYS A 144 13.09 7.02 -7.07
C LYS A 144 11.95 7.66 -6.28
N TRP A 145 12.26 8.71 -5.51
CA TRP A 145 11.24 9.52 -4.83
C TRP A 145 10.35 10.22 -5.86
N HIS A 146 9.06 9.85 -5.92
CA HIS A 146 8.18 10.22 -7.04
C HIS A 146 7.98 11.73 -7.18
N LYS A 147 7.75 12.20 -8.42
CA LYS A 147 7.52 13.63 -8.71
C LYS A 147 6.32 14.20 -7.95
N HIS A 148 5.28 13.39 -7.73
CA HIS A 148 4.10 13.80 -6.96
C HIS A 148 4.31 13.78 -5.44
N PHE A 149 5.45 13.25 -4.96
CA PHE A 149 5.83 13.26 -3.55
C PHE A 149 6.74 14.46 -3.21
N LYS A 150 6.91 15.42 -4.12
CA LYS A 150 7.74 16.62 -3.88
C LYS A 150 7.12 17.46 -2.75
N CYS A 151 7.84 17.59 -1.64
CA CYS A 151 7.35 18.29 -0.45
C CYS A 151 7.07 19.79 -0.66
N LYS A 152 7.70 20.45 -1.64
CA LYS A 152 7.67 21.92 -1.83
C LYS A 152 6.27 22.53 -1.96
N ARG A 153 5.24 21.75 -2.33
CA ARG A 153 3.86 22.23 -2.53
C ARG A 153 2.94 21.97 -1.32
N LEU A 154 3.48 21.51 -0.20
CA LEU A 154 2.72 21.22 1.01
C LEU A 154 2.76 22.39 1.98
N MET A 155 1.68 22.58 2.73
CA MET A 155 1.59 23.62 3.74
C MET A 155 2.60 23.38 4.87
N PRO A 156 3.18 24.45 5.47
CA PRO A 156 4.05 24.32 6.63
C PRO A 156 3.24 23.91 7.86
N ARG A 157 3.89 23.24 8.82
CA ARG A 157 3.29 22.80 10.10
C ARG A 157 2.66 23.95 10.90
N THR A 158 3.18 25.17 10.75
CA THR A 158 2.68 26.39 11.41
C THR A 158 1.26 26.77 10.99
N SER A 159 0.79 26.29 9.84
CA SER A 159 -0.57 26.55 9.36
C SER A 159 -1.67 25.88 10.19
N ASN A 160 -1.34 24.86 11.00
CA ASN A 160 -2.28 24.01 11.74
C ASN A 160 -3.41 23.37 10.90
N ARG A 161 -3.32 23.40 9.56
CA ARG A 161 -4.32 22.87 8.62
C ARG A 161 -3.77 21.68 7.81
N CYS A 162 -2.87 20.91 8.40
CA CYS A 162 -2.21 19.78 7.75
C CYS A 162 -1.80 18.70 8.76
N ILE A 163 -1.59 17.48 8.28
CA ILE A 163 -1.20 16.34 9.12
C ILE A 163 0.26 16.47 9.54
N LYS A 164 0.45 16.70 10.85
CA LYS A 164 1.74 16.94 11.49
C LYS A 164 2.59 15.67 11.55
N PRO A 165 3.92 15.80 11.64
CA PRO A 165 4.79 14.64 11.73
C PRO A 165 4.64 13.92 13.07
N ARG A 166 4.71 12.59 13.04
CA ARG A 166 4.90 11.76 14.22
C ARG A 166 6.29 11.98 14.81
N ARG A 167 6.40 11.80 16.12
CA ARG A 167 7.69 11.75 16.82
C ARG A 167 8.41 10.48 16.33
N GLU A 168 9.63 10.64 15.85
CA GLU A 168 10.44 9.48 15.45
C GLU A 168 10.88 8.77 16.72
N THR A 169 10.60 7.48 16.84
CA THR A 169 11.23 6.64 17.84
C THR A 169 12.62 6.29 17.33
N LYS A 170 13.61 6.26 18.23
CA LYS A 170 14.92 5.69 17.90
C LYS A 170 14.70 4.17 17.87
N LYS A 171 14.13 3.63 16.80
CA LYS A 171 14.18 2.18 16.57
C LYS A 171 15.65 1.82 16.47
N ALA A 172 16.18 1.04 17.41
CA ALA A 172 17.50 0.47 17.24
C ALA A 172 17.42 -0.29 15.92
N GLN A 173 18.20 0.12 14.91
CA GLN A 173 18.33 -0.64 13.67
C GLN A 173 19.16 -1.91 13.92
N ASN A 174 19.04 -2.51 15.12
CA ASN A 174 19.59 -3.81 15.39
C ASN A 174 18.66 -4.80 14.68
N ARG A 175 19.00 -5.09 13.42
CA ARG A 175 18.41 -6.16 12.62
C ARG A 175 18.94 -7.52 13.07
N GLU A 176 19.25 -7.64 14.35
CA GLU A 176 19.62 -8.92 14.92
C GLU A 176 18.35 -9.75 14.91
N TYR A 177 18.40 -10.88 14.21
CA TYR A 177 17.28 -11.79 14.13
C TYR A 177 17.12 -12.38 15.53
N VAL A 178 16.11 -11.93 16.27
CA VAL A 178 15.86 -12.49 17.60
C VAL A 178 14.97 -13.70 17.41
N LEU A 179 15.57 -14.84 17.66
CA LEU A 179 14.99 -16.14 17.41
C LEU A 179 14.18 -16.58 18.63
N CYS A 180 12.93 -16.96 18.41
CA CYS A 180 12.07 -17.55 19.42
C CYS A 180 11.87 -16.71 20.69
N GLU A 181 11.19 -15.58 20.53
CA GLU A 181 10.68 -14.80 21.66
C GLU A 181 9.26 -15.22 22.05
N VAL A 182 8.90 -14.95 23.31
CA VAL A 182 7.53 -15.15 23.82
C VAL A 182 6.54 -14.31 23.02
N ASN A 183 5.50 -14.96 22.51
CA ASN A 183 4.42 -14.31 21.80
C ASN A 183 3.56 -13.48 22.77
N ARG A 184 3.52 -12.17 22.53
CA ARG A 184 2.71 -11.20 23.31
C ARG A 184 1.60 -10.55 22.48
N LEU A 185 1.33 -11.04 21.28
CA LEU A 185 0.27 -10.53 20.42
C LEU A 185 -1.09 -10.93 21.00
N SER A 186 -1.99 -9.94 21.14
CA SER A 186 -3.29 -10.11 21.81
C SER A 186 -4.15 -11.20 21.16
N MET A 187 -4.21 -11.23 19.82
CA MET A 187 -4.96 -12.22 19.04
C MET A 187 -4.41 -13.65 19.17
N CYS A 188 -3.14 -13.79 19.55
CA CYS A 188 -2.38 -15.04 19.55
C CYS A 188 -2.14 -15.61 20.95
N GLN A 189 -2.89 -15.15 21.94
CA GLN A 189 -2.90 -15.78 23.26
C GLN A 189 -3.62 -17.13 23.19
N ASN A 190 -3.22 -18.07 24.06
CA ASN A 190 -3.81 -19.40 24.17
C ASN A 190 -3.86 -20.17 22.84
N ILE A 191 -2.75 -20.14 22.10
CA ILE A 191 -2.51 -21.01 20.94
C ILE A 191 -1.41 -22.02 21.29
N PRO A 192 -1.27 -23.14 20.54
CA PRO A 192 -0.23 -24.14 20.79
C PRO A 192 1.20 -23.59 20.71
N PHE A 193 1.42 -22.46 20.04
CA PHE A 193 2.72 -21.81 19.89
C PHE A 193 2.85 -20.55 20.75
N SER A 194 3.50 -20.69 21.90
CA SER A 194 3.78 -19.58 22.83
C SER A 194 5.02 -18.76 22.46
N GLN A 195 5.80 -19.23 21.48
CA GLN A 195 7.03 -18.56 21.00
C GLN A 195 7.02 -18.41 19.48
N GLY A 196 7.69 -17.38 18.99
CA GLY A 196 7.87 -17.15 17.57
C GLY A 196 9.01 -16.20 17.25
N SER A 197 9.31 -16.06 15.97
CA SER A 197 10.51 -15.35 15.50
C SER A 197 10.19 -13.97 14.93
N LEU A 198 11.07 -13.00 15.20
CA LEU A 198 11.03 -11.66 14.63
C LEU A 198 12.41 -11.27 14.03
N PRO A 199 12.44 -10.47 12.96
CA PRO A 199 11.30 -9.91 12.24
C PRO A 199 10.51 -10.97 11.46
N ASN A 200 9.21 -10.73 11.27
CA ASN A 200 8.34 -11.60 10.50
C ASN A 200 8.65 -11.55 8.99
N MET A 201 7.91 -12.31 8.15
CA MET A 201 8.13 -12.37 6.70
C MET A 201 7.99 -11.03 5.95
N TYR A 202 7.46 -10.00 6.60
CA TYR A 202 7.34 -8.64 6.06
C TYR A 202 8.36 -7.67 6.66
N LEU A 203 9.36 -8.16 7.40
CA LEU A 203 10.40 -7.37 8.06
C LEU A 203 9.90 -6.51 9.24
N GLN A 204 8.76 -6.86 9.82
CA GLN A 204 8.24 -6.18 11.00
C GLN A 204 8.80 -6.82 12.27
N SER A 205 9.31 -6.00 13.20
CA SER A 205 9.88 -6.44 14.48
C SER A 205 9.26 -5.78 15.72
N ASP A 206 8.39 -4.78 15.53
CA ASP A 206 7.74 -4.06 16.62
C ASP A 206 6.39 -4.72 16.93
N LEU A 207 6.32 -5.43 18.07
CA LEU A 207 5.10 -6.13 18.50
C LEU A 207 3.89 -5.22 18.63
N GLN A 208 4.06 -3.95 19.01
CA GLN A 208 2.92 -3.01 19.10
C GLN A 208 2.42 -2.60 17.72
N GLU A 209 3.32 -2.45 16.75
CA GLU A 209 2.93 -2.16 15.36
C GLU A 209 2.22 -3.36 14.74
N ILE A 210 2.73 -4.57 14.98
CA ILE A 210 2.13 -5.83 14.52
C ILE A 210 0.74 -6.02 15.15
N ASP A 211 0.60 -5.87 16.46
CA ASP A 211 -0.68 -6.06 17.17
C ASP A 211 -1.77 -5.09 16.65
N ARG A 212 -1.40 -3.82 16.38
CA ARG A 212 -2.30 -2.86 15.73
C ARG A 212 -2.65 -3.21 14.29
N GLU A 213 -1.75 -3.86 13.56
CA GLU A 213 -2.06 -4.34 12.20
C GLU A 213 -3.01 -5.53 12.26
N MET A 214 -2.76 -6.47 13.18
CA MET A 214 -3.57 -7.68 13.36
C MET A 214 -4.99 -7.37 13.84
N SER A 215 -5.17 -6.38 14.72
CA SER A 215 -6.50 -6.00 15.23
C SER A 215 -7.50 -5.62 14.14
N GLN A 216 -7.03 -5.21 12.96
CA GLN A 216 -7.88 -4.93 11.80
C GLN A 216 -8.64 -6.15 11.28
N TYR A 217 -8.14 -7.36 11.55
CA TYR A 217 -8.76 -8.63 11.15
C TYR A 217 -9.61 -9.24 12.27
N GLN A 218 -9.73 -8.60 13.43
CA GLN A 218 -10.45 -9.15 14.59
C GLN A 218 -11.91 -9.45 14.28
N GLU A 219 -12.60 -8.56 13.55
CA GLU A 219 -13.99 -8.82 13.15
C GLU A 219 -14.12 -9.96 12.14
N LEU A 220 -13.16 -10.09 11.21
CA LEU A 220 -13.16 -11.21 10.26
C LEU A 220 -12.90 -12.53 10.99
N VAL A 221 -12.03 -12.55 12.00
CA VAL A 221 -11.84 -13.73 12.87
C VAL A 221 -13.11 -14.03 13.67
N ALA A 222 -13.75 -13.02 14.24
CA ALA A 222 -14.96 -13.16 15.03
C ALA A 222 -16.18 -13.64 14.22
N SER A 223 -16.21 -13.37 12.90
CA SER A 223 -17.24 -13.89 12.00
C SER A 223 -17.29 -15.41 11.93
N GLY A 224 -16.16 -16.08 12.20
CA GLY A 224 -16.04 -17.52 12.04
C GLY A 224 -15.97 -18.00 10.59
N CYS A 225 -15.70 -17.12 9.59
CA CYS A 225 -15.58 -17.50 8.19
C CYS A 225 -14.65 -18.70 7.96
N SER A 226 -13.55 -18.80 8.72
CA SER A 226 -12.68 -19.98 8.78
C SER A 226 -12.19 -20.24 10.19
N LYS A 227 -12.32 -21.49 10.65
CA LYS A 227 -11.72 -21.97 11.91
C LYS A 227 -10.19 -21.87 11.91
N LYS A 228 -9.58 -21.80 10.72
CA LYS A 228 -8.13 -21.78 10.52
C LYS A 228 -7.54 -20.36 10.45
N LEU A 229 -8.37 -19.32 10.32
CA LEU A 229 -7.91 -17.93 10.10
C LEU A 229 -7.12 -17.36 11.28
N ARG A 230 -7.58 -17.55 12.53
CA ARG A 230 -6.90 -16.99 13.71
C ARG A 230 -5.45 -17.47 13.81
N LEU A 231 -5.27 -18.79 13.69
CA LEU A 231 -3.95 -19.40 13.79
C LEU A 231 -3.09 -19.07 12.56
N PHE A 232 -3.70 -18.96 11.37
CA PHE A 232 -3.01 -18.51 10.14
C PHE A 232 -2.37 -17.14 10.34
N LEU A 233 -3.16 -16.16 10.80
CA LEU A 233 -2.67 -14.80 11.05
C LEU A 233 -1.52 -14.79 12.06
N CYS A 234 -1.60 -15.59 13.13
CA CYS A 234 -0.52 -15.71 14.10
C CYS A 234 0.79 -16.22 13.46
N GLY A 235 0.74 -17.27 12.65
CA GLY A 235 1.93 -17.79 11.96
C GLY A 235 2.50 -16.86 10.90
N VAL A 236 1.64 -16.04 10.26
CA VAL A 236 2.07 -15.02 9.30
C VAL A 236 2.80 -13.87 9.99
N PHE A 237 2.23 -13.35 11.07
CA PHE A 237 2.75 -12.16 11.76
C PHE A 237 3.84 -12.46 12.79
N MET A 238 3.92 -13.70 13.28
CA MET A 238 4.93 -14.19 14.19
C MET A 238 5.17 -15.69 13.92
N PRO A 239 6.03 -16.03 12.94
CA PRO A 239 6.35 -17.41 12.56
C PRO A 239 6.62 -18.31 13.76
N PHE A 240 6.04 -19.51 13.74
CA PHE A 240 5.98 -20.41 14.88
C PHE A 240 7.35 -21.01 15.15
N CYS A 241 7.87 -20.85 16.37
CA CYS A 241 9.08 -21.58 16.73
C CYS A 241 8.77 -23.05 17.01
N VAL A 242 9.58 -23.92 16.43
CA VAL A 242 9.63 -25.33 16.78
C VAL A 242 10.74 -25.54 17.79
N GLN A 243 10.45 -26.30 18.84
CA GLN A 243 11.52 -26.75 19.72
C GLN A 243 12.37 -27.72 18.92
N GLY A 244 13.59 -27.32 18.58
CA GLY A 244 14.57 -28.26 18.03
C GLY A 244 14.77 -29.40 19.02
N ARG A 245 14.89 -30.64 18.53
CA ARG A 245 15.58 -31.67 19.31
C ARG A 245 16.94 -31.06 19.66
N GLN A 246 17.23 -30.88 20.94
CA GLN A 246 18.57 -30.52 21.37
C GLN A 246 19.50 -31.59 20.79
N HIS A 247 20.28 -31.26 19.76
CA HIS A 247 21.44 -32.05 19.45
C HIS A 247 22.30 -32.01 20.71
N ARG A 248 22.37 -33.17 21.37
CA ARG A 248 23.14 -33.43 22.58
C ARG A 248 24.45 -32.68 22.47
N LYS A 249 24.63 -31.63 23.27
CA LYS A 249 25.95 -31.01 23.47
C LYS A 249 26.80 -32.11 24.09
N ASP A 250 27.58 -32.81 23.27
CA ASP A 250 28.66 -33.62 23.78
C ASP A 250 29.56 -32.70 24.61
N GLN A 251 29.82 -33.15 25.82
CA GLN A 251 30.68 -32.48 26.78
C GLN A 251 32.09 -32.42 26.20
N GLY A 252 32.45 -31.26 25.64
CA GLY A 252 33.77 -31.01 25.07
C GLY A 252 34.20 -29.57 25.34
N ASN A 253 35.03 -29.44 26.39
CA ASN A 253 35.90 -28.34 26.82
C ASN A 253 35.79 -26.94 26.14
N PRO A 254 35.67 -25.83 26.91
CA PRO A 254 35.64 -24.48 26.36
C PRO A 254 37.06 -23.96 26.13
N SER A 255 37.56 -24.04 24.89
CA SER A 255 38.67 -23.18 24.48
C SER A 255 38.75 -23.07 22.96
N VAL A 256 39.05 -21.85 22.52
CA VAL A 256 39.31 -21.40 21.15
C VAL A 256 38.09 -20.85 20.40
N ALA A 257 37.97 -19.52 20.50
CA ALA A 257 37.33 -18.70 19.50
C ALA A 257 38.08 -18.84 18.17
N SER A 258 37.37 -19.17 17.09
CA SER A 258 37.76 -18.73 15.75
C SER A 258 36.53 -18.64 14.87
N SER A 259 36.37 -17.43 14.32
CA SER A 259 35.71 -17.14 13.05
C SER A 259 35.98 -18.21 12.00
N TYR A 260 34.93 -18.69 11.33
CA TYR A 260 34.79 -18.98 9.89
C TYR A 260 33.41 -19.65 9.75
N LEU A 261 32.64 -19.26 8.72
CA LEU A 261 31.24 -19.70 8.51
C LEU A 261 31.07 -21.22 8.68
N ALA A 262 30.15 -21.62 9.56
CA ALA A 262 29.66 -23.00 9.64
C ALA A 262 28.31 -23.13 8.87
N PRO A 263 28.07 -24.26 8.18
CA PRO A 263 26.91 -24.48 7.30
C PRO A 263 25.69 -25.02 8.07
N GLN A 264 24.51 -24.90 7.45
CA GLN A 264 23.17 -25.30 7.92
C GLN A 264 22.50 -24.32 8.91
N LEU A 265 21.73 -23.40 8.34
CA LEU A 265 20.73 -22.65 9.10
C LEU A 265 19.60 -23.64 9.43
N ASP A 266 19.70 -24.37 10.55
CA ASP A 266 18.56 -25.02 11.19
C ASP A 266 17.55 -23.92 11.53
N VAL A 267 16.60 -23.65 10.63
CA VAL A 267 15.60 -22.60 10.83
C VAL A 267 14.63 -23.10 11.91
N PRO A 268 14.69 -22.61 13.17
CA PRO A 268 13.88 -23.18 14.25
C PRO A 268 12.46 -22.58 14.25
N PHE A 269 12.00 -22.12 13.09
CA PHE A 269 10.65 -21.61 12.92
C PHE A 269 10.01 -22.13 11.64
N MET A 270 8.69 -22.25 11.66
CA MET A 270 7.87 -22.62 10.52
C MET A 270 6.87 -21.51 10.21
N VAL A 271 6.52 -21.38 8.94
CA VAL A 271 5.44 -20.49 8.47
C VAL A 271 4.21 -21.31 8.04
N PRO A 272 3.02 -20.69 7.91
CA PRO A 272 1.89 -21.36 7.26
C PRO A 272 2.22 -21.79 5.82
N CYS A 273 1.83 -23.01 5.43
CA CYS A 273 1.96 -23.44 4.04
C CYS A 273 0.95 -22.74 3.12
N ARG A 274 1.20 -22.82 1.81
CA ARG A 274 0.36 -22.28 0.74
C ARG A 274 -1.06 -22.85 0.76
N GLU A 275 -1.21 -24.13 1.04
CA GLU A 275 -2.49 -24.83 1.06
C GLU A 275 -3.38 -24.31 2.20
N TRP A 276 -2.81 -24.04 3.37
CA TRP A 276 -3.51 -23.38 4.48
C TRP A 276 -3.97 -21.97 4.09
N CYS A 277 -3.10 -21.22 3.42
CA CYS A 277 -3.48 -19.90 2.90
C CYS A 277 -4.66 -19.98 1.93
N GLN A 278 -4.65 -20.95 1.00
CA GLN A 278 -5.71 -21.13 0.00
C GLN A 278 -7.06 -21.43 0.66
N GLU A 279 -7.09 -22.35 1.62
CA GLU A 279 -8.32 -22.64 2.37
C GLU A 279 -8.89 -21.40 3.09
N VAL A 280 -8.03 -20.61 3.72
CA VAL A 280 -8.44 -19.37 4.40
C VAL A 280 -8.96 -18.35 3.39
N TYR A 281 -8.32 -18.23 2.22
CA TYR A 281 -8.75 -17.35 1.15
C TYR A 281 -10.13 -17.75 0.62
N ASP A 282 -10.33 -19.03 0.28
CA ASP A 282 -11.58 -19.54 -0.29
C ASP A 282 -12.76 -19.32 0.66
N GLN A 283 -12.53 -19.43 1.98
CA GLN A 283 -13.55 -19.28 3.00
C GLN A 283 -13.83 -17.83 3.42
N CYS A 284 -12.83 -16.95 3.43
CA CYS A 284 -12.95 -15.62 4.05
C CYS A 284 -12.84 -14.43 3.08
N SER A 285 -12.41 -14.62 1.84
CA SER A 285 -12.14 -13.52 0.91
C SER A 285 -13.37 -12.70 0.54
N GLY A 286 -14.49 -13.35 0.24
CA GLY A 286 -15.75 -12.68 -0.09
C GLY A 286 -16.30 -11.84 1.06
N GLU A 287 -16.24 -12.36 2.29
CA GLU A 287 -16.67 -11.61 3.47
C GLU A 287 -15.75 -10.42 3.76
N TYR A 288 -14.44 -10.59 3.60
CA TYR A 288 -13.49 -9.49 3.72
C TYR A 288 -13.79 -8.35 2.74
N GLU A 289 -14.07 -8.67 1.48
CA GLU A 289 -14.41 -7.68 0.45
C GLU A 289 -15.69 -6.92 0.81
N GLN A 290 -16.72 -7.62 1.29
CA GLN A 290 -17.98 -7.00 1.74
C GLN A 290 -17.75 -6.05 2.92
N ARG A 291 -17.03 -6.48 3.96
CA ARG A 291 -16.74 -5.69 5.17
C ARG A 291 -15.87 -4.46 4.90
N THR A 292 -15.05 -4.52 3.86
CA THR A 292 -14.13 -3.43 3.50
C THR A 292 -14.66 -2.53 2.38
N HIS A 293 -15.93 -2.71 1.99
CA HIS A 293 -16.57 -1.97 0.91
C HIS A 293 -15.83 -2.10 -0.43
N GLY A 294 -15.42 -3.31 -0.78
CA GLY A 294 -14.82 -3.63 -2.07
C GLY A 294 -13.30 -3.57 -2.11
N LEU A 295 -12.60 -3.66 -0.96
CA LEU A 295 -11.15 -3.88 -1.03
C LEU A 295 -10.86 -5.34 -1.37
N PRO A 296 -9.90 -5.60 -2.27
CA PRO A 296 -9.48 -6.96 -2.58
C PRO A 296 -8.73 -7.57 -1.39
N TRP A 297 -8.64 -8.90 -1.38
CA TRP A 297 -7.89 -9.63 -0.36
C TRP A 297 -6.47 -9.04 -0.15
N PRO A 298 -5.97 -8.94 1.10
CA PRO A 298 -4.69 -8.29 1.37
C PRO A 298 -3.54 -8.96 0.62
N GLY A 299 -2.74 -8.17 -0.10
CA GLY A 299 -1.60 -8.67 -0.89
C GLY A 299 -0.49 -9.31 -0.05
N LYS A 300 -0.48 -9.07 1.26
CA LYS A 300 0.36 -9.79 2.22
C LYS A 300 -0.02 -11.28 2.29
N PHE A 301 -1.31 -11.59 2.14
CA PHE A 301 -1.88 -12.94 2.23
C PHE A 301 -2.14 -13.57 0.87
N HIS A 302 -1.49 -13.09 -0.21
CA HIS A 302 -1.53 -13.81 -1.47
C HIS A 302 -0.72 -15.10 -1.37
N CYS A 303 -1.33 -16.23 -1.69
CA CYS A 303 -0.80 -17.54 -1.31
C CYS A 303 0.50 -17.96 -2.03
N HIS A 304 0.82 -17.35 -3.18
CA HIS A 304 2.11 -17.54 -3.85
C HIS A 304 3.33 -17.10 -3.02
N ARG A 305 3.12 -16.33 -1.94
CA ARG A 305 4.18 -15.86 -1.03
C ARG A 305 4.55 -16.89 0.03
N PHE A 306 3.78 -17.97 0.15
CA PHE A 306 4.00 -19.03 1.12
C PHE A 306 4.62 -20.26 0.44
N PRO A 307 5.55 -20.95 1.12
CA PRO A 307 6.06 -22.24 0.66
C PRO A 307 4.92 -23.27 0.58
N SER A 308 5.04 -24.23 -0.33
CA SER A 308 4.17 -25.40 -0.35
C SER A 308 4.86 -26.56 0.37
N TYR A 309 4.06 -27.39 1.03
CA TYR A 309 4.55 -28.64 1.60
C TYR A 309 4.98 -29.63 0.51
N THR A 310 4.33 -29.66 -0.66
CA THR A 310 4.68 -30.59 -1.76
C THR A 310 6.05 -30.26 -2.37
N ASP A 311 6.40 -28.98 -2.46
CA ASP A 311 7.71 -28.52 -2.94
C ASP A 311 8.85 -29.12 -2.09
N GLN A 312 8.62 -29.32 -0.78
CA GLN A 312 9.61 -29.93 0.13
C GLN A 312 9.80 -31.43 -0.14
N TYR A 313 8.74 -32.15 -0.54
CA TYR A 313 8.81 -33.57 -0.89
C TYR A 313 9.52 -33.79 -2.22
N GLU A 314 9.19 -32.99 -3.22
CA GLU A 314 9.75 -33.11 -4.56
C GLU A 314 11.25 -32.77 -4.59
N GLN A 315 11.68 -31.75 -3.84
CA GLN A 315 13.11 -31.41 -3.73
C GLN A 315 13.92 -32.50 -3.02
N ARG A 316 13.36 -33.15 -2.00
CA ARG A 316 14.00 -34.27 -1.30
C ARG A 316 14.22 -35.48 -2.20
N ASN A 317 13.33 -35.68 -3.17
CA ASN A 317 13.37 -36.79 -4.12
C ASN A 317 14.27 -36.53 -5.33
N MET A 318 14.54 -35.27 -5.71
CA MET A 318 15.35 -34.94 -6.90
C MET A 318 16.84 -34.68 -6.62
N ASN A 319 17.21 -34.23 -5.41
CA ASN A 319 18.55 -33.68 -5.16
C ASN A 319 19.57 -34.62 -4.49
N ASN A 320 19.34 -35.93 -4.36
CA ASN A 320 20.27 -36.84 -3.66
C ASN A 320 20.76 -36.28 -2.30
N GLY A 321 19.89 -35.59 -1.55
CA GLY A 321 20.24 -35.00 -0.26
C GLY A 321 20.94 -33.63 -0.29
N GLU A 322 21.07 -32.95 -1.44
CA GLU A 322 21.42 -31.52 -1.45
C GLU A 322 20.24 -30.66 -1.00
N GLU A 323 20.33 -30.22 0.25
CA GLU A 323 19.35 -29.44 1.00
C GLU A 323 19.24 -28.03 0.40
N ASN A 324 18.35 -27.86 -0.58
CA ASN A 324 17.97 -26.54 -1.03
C ASN A 324 17.28 -25.81 0.13
N SER A 325 17.67 -24.56 0.38
CA SER A 325 17.26 -23.78 1.56
C SER A 325 15.81 -23.30 1.49
N THR A 326 14.85 -24.22 1.47
CA THR A 326 13.43 -23.91 1.57
C THR A 326 13.02 -23.66 3.01
N ILE A 327 12.33 -22.54 3.24
CA ILE A 327 11.75 -22.22 4.55
C ILE A 327 10.71 -23.29 4.90
N PRO A 328 10.82 -23.97 6.05
CA PRO A 328 9.88 -25.02 6.44
C PRO A 328 8.49 -24.41 6.72
N CYS A 329 7.45 -25.21 6.52
CA CYS A 329 6.07 -24.78 6.67
C CYS A 329 5.19 -25.85 7.31
N THR A 330 4.03 -25.44 7.83
CA THR A 330 3.10 -26.34 8.54
C THR A 330 1.63 -26.12 8.11
N MET A 331 0.81 -27.15 8.32
CA MET A 331 -0.64 -27.21 8.08
C MET A 331 -1.38 -27.61 9.37
N PRO A 332 -2.63 -27.15 9.61
CA PRO A 332 -3.48 -27.68 10.68
C PRO A 332 -4.17 -29.01 10.28
N PRO A 333 -4.49 -29.94 11.21
CA PRO A 333 -4.09 -29.91 12.62
C PRO A 333 -2.58 -30.06 12.71
N LEU A 334 -1.97 -29.29 13.62
CA LEU A 334 -0.52 -29.29 13.80
C LEU A 334 -0.16 -30.70 14.24
N ASP A 335 0.33 -31.52 13.32
CA ASP A 335 0.86 -32.84 13.61
C ASP A 335 2.21 -32.62 14.31
N LEU A 336 2.13 -32.15 15.56
CA LEU A 336 3.21 -32.20 16.52
C LEU A 336 3.30 -33.67 16.89
N GLY A 337 3.91 -34.47 16.01
CA GLY A 337 3.92 -35.92 16.11
C GLY A 337 4.12 -36.36 17.55
N ASP A 338 3.06 -36.94 18.13
CA ASP A 338 3.17 -37.72 19.34
C ASP A 338 3.99 -38.97 18.97
N ASN A 339 5.26 -38.98 19.35
CA ASN A 339 6.05 -40.18 19.60
C ASN A 339 7.22 -39.87 20.51
#